data_AF-A0A8T3YCH0-F1
#
_entry.id   AF-A0A8T3YCH0-F1
#
_cell.length_a   1.000
_cell.length_b   1.000
_cell.length_c   1.000
_cell.angle_alpha   90.00
_cell.angle_beta   90.00
_cell.angle_gamma   90.00
#
_symmetry.space_group_name_H-M   'P 1'
#
loop_
_entity.id
_entity.type
_entity.pdbx_description
1 polymer ?
#
loop_
_entity_poly.entity_id
_entity_poly.type
_entity_poly.pdbx_seq_one_letter_code
_entity_poly.pdbx_strand_id
1 'polypeptide(L)'
;MMELLIGLIGAVVLIIGWAFETVEAVRRHKSLIDLRFSINHFVGVSLLFVYSFLINDAVFIYLNGIIVAIIAIEIWYSLHIKKVHKNKPHSKEGRRRK
;
A
#
# COMPACT_ATOMS: atom_id res chain seq x y z
N MET A 1 -25.14 -11.76 -14.64
CA MET A 1 -23.93 -12.24 -15.37
C MET A 1 -23.13 -11.08 -15.96
N MET A 2 -23.75 -10.12 -16.67
CA MET A 2 -23.08 -8.90 -17.17
C MET A 2 -22.43 -8.05 -16.07
N GLU A 3 -23.12 -7.84 -14.95
CA GLU A 3 -22.61 -7.05 -13.80
C GLU A 3 -21.31 -7.63 -13.23
N LEU A 4 -21.24 -8.95 -13.08
CA LEU A 4 -20.05 -9.66 -12.60
C LEU A 4 -18.88 -9.49 -13.57
N LEU A 5 -19.14 -9.52 -14.88
CA LEU A 5 -18.10 -9.38 -15.91
C LEU A 5 -17.50 -7.97 -15.90
N ILE A 6 -18.36 -6.94 -15.82
CA ILE A 6 -17.92 -5.53 -15.73
C ILE A 6 -17.14 -5.32 -14.42
N GLY A 7 -17.63 -5.86 -13.31
CA GLY A 7 -16.95 -5.79 -12.03
C GLY A 7 -15.56 -6.44 -12.06
N LEU A 8 -15.44 -7.64 -12.64
CA LEU A 8 -14.16 -8.33 -12.77
C LEU A 8 -13.17 -7.59 -13.67
N ILE A 9 -13.63 -7.05 -14.80
CA ILE A 9 -12.78 -6.27 -15.70
C ILE A 9 -12.26 -5.02 -14.97
N GLY A 10 -13.14 -4.30 -14.27
CA GLY A 10 -12.76 -3.16 -13.46
C GLY A 10 -11.75 -3.53 -12.37
N ALA A 11 -11.99 -4.64 -11.67
CA ALA A 11 -11.09 -5.14 -10.62
C ALA A 11 -9.70 -5.49 -11.18
N VAL A 12 -9.62 -6.18 -12.33
CA VAL A 12 -8.34 -6.53 -12.95
C VAL A 12 -7.55 -5.28 -13.34
N VAL A 13 -8.21 -4.28 -13.96
CA VAL A 13 -7.55 -3.02 -14.34
C VAL A 13 -7.01 -2.30 -13.10
N LEU A 14 -7.78 -2.24 -12.02
CA LEU A 14 -7.34 -1.62 -10.77
C LEU A 14 -6.16 -2.36 -10.14
N ILE A 15 -6.23 -3.70 -10.06
CA ILE A 15 -5.16 -4.54 -9.49
C ILE A 15 -3.86 -4.36 -10.29
N ILE A 16 -3.95 -4.30 -11.63
CA ILE A 16 -2.78 -4.08 -12.49
C ILE A 16 -2.18 -2.70 -12.23
N GLY A 17 -3.01 -1.64 -12.18
CA GLY A 17 -2.53 -0.28 -11.89
C GLY A 17 -1.81 -0.20 -10.55
N TRP A 18 -2.41 -0.80 -9.52
CA TRP A 18 -1.82 -0.88 -8.19
C TRP A 18 -0.52 -1.69 -8.17
N ALA A 19 -0.47 -2.83 -8.86
CA ALA A 19 0.75 -3.64 -8.94
C ALA A 19 1.92 -2.87 -9.57
N PHE A 20 1.68 -2.12 -10.65
CA PHE A 20 2.71 -1.26 -11.25
C PHE A 20 3.17 -0.16 -10.29
N GLU A 21 2.22 0.51 -9.63
CA GLU A 21 2.52 1.55 -8.65
C GLU A 21 3.38 0.99 -7.52
N THR A 22 2.98 -0.11 -6.87
CA THR A 22 3.71 -0.77 -5.77
C THR A 22 5.09 -1.32 -6.19
N VAL A 23 5.24 -1.81 -7.42
CA VAL A 23 6.55 -2.26 -7.92
C VAL A 23 7.51 -1.09 -8.14
N GLU A 24 7.04 -0.03 -8.82
CA GLU A 24 7.85 1.16 -9.09
C GLU A 24 8.28 1.86 -7.80
N ALA A 25 7.34 1.90 -6.88
CA ALA A 25 7.46 2.31 -5.52
C ALA A 25 8.59 1.63 -4.73
N VAL A 26 8.57 0.29 -4.70
CA VAL A 26 9.61 -0.51 -4.04
C VAL A 26 10.95 -0.32 -4.75
N ARG A 27 10.96 -0.32 -6.10
CA ARG A 27 12.18 -0.20 -6.91
C ARG A 27 12.90 1.14 -6.70
N ARG A 28 12.16 2.23 -6.48
CA ARG A 28 12.76 3.57 -6.30
C ARG A 28 13.30 3.81 -4.89
N HIS A 29 13.11 2.90 -3.93
CA HIS A 29 13.50 3.05 -2.51
C HIS A 29 13.09 4.40 -1.88
N LYS A 30 12.20 5.16 -2.51
CA LYS A 30 11.68 6.39 -1.96
C LYS A 30 10.67 5.98 -0.90
N SER A 31 10.74 6.63 0.27
CA SER A 31 9.67 6.52 1.28
C SER A 31 8.36 6.78 0.56
N LEU A 32 7.56 5.73 0.48
CA LEU A 32 6.62 5.62 -0.62
C LEU A 32 5.49 6.63 -0.57
N ILE A 33 5.12 7.02 0.62
CA ILE A 33 4.01 7.91 0.92
C ILE A 33 4.25 8.36 2.37
N ASP A 34 3.72 9.52 2.75
CA ASP A 34 3.66 9.91 4.17
C ASP A 34 2.97 8.79 4.94
N LEU A 35 3.64 8.21 5.94
CA LEU A 35 3.11 7.10 6.75
C LEU A 35 1.68 7.39 7.24
N ARG A 36 1.35 8.67 7.47
CA ARG A 36 0.00 9.13 7.84
C ARG A 36 -1.04 8.84 6.77
N PHE A 37 -0.71 9.06 5.50
CA PHE A 37 -1.61 8.76 4.38
C PHE A 37 -1.77 7.25 4.21
N SER A 38 -0.69 6.46 4.25
CA SER A 38 -0.81 4.99 4.16
C SER A 38 -1.67 4.41 5.29
N ILE A 39 -1.53 4.92 6.52
CA ILE A 39 -2.36 4.48 7.66
C ILE A 39 -3.83 4.85 7.43
N ASN A 40 -4.14 6.09 7.03
CA ASN A 40 -5.52 6.49 6.75
C ASN A 40 -6.13 5.66 5.62
N HIS A 41 -5.36 5.38 4.57
CA HIS A 41 -5.80 4.58 3.45
C HIS A 41 -6.07 3.13 3.86
N PHE A 42 -5.18 2.55 4.67
CA PHE A 42 -5.35 1.21 5.24
C PHE A 42 -6.64 1.09 6.05
N VAL A 43 -6.94 2.08 6.90
CA VAL A 43 -8.18 2.10 7.70
C VAL A 43 -9.40 2.19 6.80
N GLY A 44 -9.40 3.11 5.83
CA GLY A 44 -10.51 3.27 4.89
C GLY A 44 -10.81 2.00 4.09
N VAL A 45 -9.77 1.36 3.54
CA VAL A 45 -9.94 0.15 2.74
C VAL A 45 -10.30 -1.07 3.58
N SER A 46 -9.84 -1.13 4.84
CA SER A 46 -10.25 -2.19 5.79
C SER A 46 -11.74 -2.08 6.14
N LEU A 47 -12.24 -0.85 6.31
CA LEU A 47 -13.68 -0.60 6.51
C LEU A 47 -14.48 -1.00 5.27
N LEU A 48 -14.01 -0.68 4.07
CA LEU A 48 -14.65 -1.10 2.82
C LEU A 48 -14.61 -2.62 2.63
N PHE A 49 -13.54 -3.28 3.05
CA PHE A 49 -13.45 -4.74 3.06
C PHE A 49 -14.50 -5.34 4.00
N VAL A 50 -14.68 -4.82 5.22
CA VAL A 50 -15.75 -5.28 6.11
C VAL A 50 -17.13 -5.01 5.50
N TYR A 51 -17.34 -3.82 4.93
CA TYR A 51 -18.58 -3.46 4.26
C TYR A 51 -18.91 -4.38 3.06
N SER A 52 -17.88 -4.87 2.36
CA SER A 52 -18.06 -5.77 1.22
C SER A 52 -18.73 -7.10 1.60
N PHE A 53 -18.46 -7.62 2.80
CA PHE A 53 -19.17 -8.78 3.34
C PHE A 53 -20.62 -8.46 3.69
N LEU A 54 -20.91 -7.24 4.16
CA LEU A 54 -22.28 -6.83 4.49
C LEU A 54 -23.18 -6.78 3.25
N ILE A 55 -22.63 -6.37 2.10
CA ILE A 55 -23.35 -6.34 0.83
C ILE A 55 -23.30 -7.66 0.04
N ASN A 56 -22.56 -8.66 0.53
CA ASN A 56 -22.34 -9.96 -0.12
C ASN A 56 -21.82 -9.86 -1.58
N ASP A 57 -21.03 -8.83 -1.90
CA ASP A 57 -20.49 -8.63 -3.24
C ASP A 57 -19.11 -9.28 -3.36
N ALA A 58 -19.03 -10.38 -4.11
CA ALA A 58 -17.80 -11.14 -4.28
C ALA A 58 -16.68 -10.30 -4.92
N VAL A 59 -16.98 -9.50 -5.95
CA VAL A 59 -15.97 -8.67 -6.63
C VAL A 59 -15.41 -7.64 -5.66
N PHE A 60 -16.28 -7.00 -4.89
CA PHE A 60 -15.89 -5.99 -3.93
C PHE A 60 -15.09 -6.59 -2.76
N ILE A 61 -15.43 -7.81 -2.32
CA ILE A 61 -14.65 -8.57 -1.33
C ILE A 61 -13.24 -8.83 -1.85
N TYR A 62 -13.09 -9.42 -3.04
CA TYR A 62 -11.77 -9.73 -3.58
C TYR A 62 -10.92 -8.48 -3.80
N LEU A 63 -11.52 -7.43 -4.37
CA LEU A 63 -10.82 -6.19 -4.68
C LEU A 63 -10.29 -5.52 -3.40
N ASN A 64 -11.16 -5.29 -2.41
CA ASN A 64 -10.73 -4.65 -1.17
C ASN A 64 -9.75 -5.54 -0.39
N GLY A 65 -9.93 -6.86 -0.40
CA GLY A 65 -9.00 -7.79 0.26
C GLY A 65 -7.58 -7.73 -0.31
N ILE A 66 -7.46 -7.69 -1.64
CA ILE A 66 -6.17 -7.52 -2.33
C ILE A 66 -5.55 -6.17 -1.98
N ILE A 67 -6.36 -5.10 -1.98
CA ILE A 67 -5.87 -3.76 -1.65
C ILE A 67 -5.38 -3.68 -0.19
N VAL A 68 -6.10 -4.26 0.78
CA VAL A 68 -5.64 -4.37 2.17
C VAL A 68 -4.25 -5.01 2.23
N ALA A 69 -4.04 -6.11 1.51
CA ALA A 69 -2.77 -6.83 1.51
C ALA A 69 -1.63 -5.99 0.91
N ILE A 70 -1.88 -5.30 -0.21
CA ILE A 70 -0.89 -4.43 -0.85
C ILE A 70 -0.47 -3.29 0.09
N ILE A 71 -1.42 -2.57 0.69
CA ILE A 71 -1.12 -1.47 1.62
C ILE A 71 -0.37 -1.99 2.86
N ALA A 72 -0.74 -3.16 3.38
CA ALA A 72 -0.03 -3.76 4.50
C ALA A 72 1.45 -4.01 4.19
N ILE A 73 1.75 -4.52 2.99
CA ILE A 73 3.13 -4.73 2.52
C ILE A 73 3.86 -3.38 2.39
N GLU A 74 3.22 -2.35 1.83
CA GLU A 74 3.80 -1.01 1.70
C GLU A 74 4.13 -0.37 3.05
N ILE A 75 3.22 -0.47 4.02
CA ILE A 75 3.45 0.02 5.39
C ILE A 75 4.61 -0.74 6.03
N TRP A 76 4.61 -2.07 5.95
CA TRP A 76 5.68 -2.90 6.50
C TRP A 76 7.05 -2.53 5.92
N TYR A 77 7.11 -2.34 4.60
CA TYR A 77 8.33 -1.94 3.90
C TYR A 77 8.80 -0.53 4.30
N SER A 78 7.88 0.43 4.38
CA SER A 78 8.17 1.80 4.81
C SER A 78 8.70 1.87 6.25
N LEU A 79 8.10 1.08 7.16
CA LEU A 79 8.58 0.95 8.55
C LEU A 79 9.97 0.32 8.61
N HIS A 80 10.24 -0.71 7.80
CA HIS A 80 11.56 -1.35 7.73
C HIS A 80 12.64 -0.37 7.26
N ILE A 81 12.38 0.42 6.20
CA ILE A 81 13.32 1.45 5.72
C ILE A 81 13.56 2.53 6.78
N LYS A 82 12.51 3.04 7.42
CA LYS A 82 12.65 4.06 8.47
C LYS A 82 13.45 3.53 9.66
N LYS A 83 13.26 2.27 10.05
CA LYS A 83 14.03 1.62 11.12
C LYS A 83 15.52 1.51 10.74
N VAL A 84 15.83 1.14 9.50
CA VAL A 84 17.21 1.09 8.99
C VAL A 84 17.85 2.49 8.95
N HIS A 85 17.13 3.52 8.51
CA HIS A 85 17.65 4.90 8.49
C HIS A 85 17.84 5.47 9.90
N LYS A 86 16.93 5.20 10.84
CA LYS A 86 17.05 5.65 12.24
C LYS A 86 18.21 4.96 12.97
N ASN A 87 18.57 3.73 12.57
CA ASN A 87 19.71 2.98 13.12
C ASN A 87 21.06 3.29 12.48
N LYS A 88 21.14 4.19 11.48
CA LYS A 88 22.45 4.73 11.09
C LYS A 88 22.94 5.61 12.24
N PRO A 89 24.06 5.30 12.89
CA PRO A 89 24.62 6.20 13.89
C PRO A 89 24.88 7.55 13.21
N HIS A 90 24.51 8.64 13.88
CA HIS A 90 25.00 10.00 13.60
C HIS A 90 26.54 9.98 13.69
N SER A 91 27.21 9.43 12.69
CA SER A 91 28.64 9.30 12.62
C SER A 91 29.11 10.17 11.46
N LYS A 92 29.71 11.30 11.86
CA LYS A 92 30.62 12.16 11.09
C LYS A 92 30.00 13.29 10.25
N GLU A 93 29.28 14.19 10.91
CA GLU A 93 29.09 15.56 10.42
C GLU A 93 29.74 16.60 11.35
N GLY A 94 30.99 16.32 11.74
CA GLY A 94 31.78 17.18 12.63
C GLY A 94 33.24 17.35 12.25
N ARG A 95 33.66 16.93 11.04
CA ARG A 95 35.09 16.91 10.67
C ARG A 95 35.44 17.55 9.33
N ARG A 96 34.65 18.54 8.89
CA ARG A 96 34.97 19.42 7.74
C ARG A 96 34.85 20.91 8.09
N ARG A 97 35.31 21.26 9.30
CA ARG A 97 35.75 22.63 9.61
C ARG A 97 37.15 22.49 10.20
N LYS A 98 38.11 22.32 9.31
CA LYS A 98 39.52 22.62 9.57
C LYS A 98 39.90 23.72 8.60
#